data_AF-A0A926Z2C1-F1
#
_entry.id   AF-A0A926Z2C1-F1
#
_cell.length_a   1.000
_cell.length_b   1.000
_cell.length_c   1.000
_cell.angle_alpha   90.00
_cell.angle_beta   90.00
_cell.angle_gamma   90.00
#
_symmetry.space_group_name_H-M   'P 1'
#
loop_
_entity.id
_entity.type
_entity.pdbx_description
1 polymer ?
#
loop_
_entity_poly.entity_id
_entity_poly.type
_entity_poly.pdbx_seq_one_letter_code
_entity_poly.pdbx_strand_id
1 'polypeptide(L)'
;MEILGVLIGTIVGGLITWFTTAHWNRLQTTFDLHREFDSDVMHESRMSADQLIKGNPHDTLGEIYKKDPEKSRYLWQLINFYRRLSLAIKYNQVNPDLIPELFGEIFTWWYIVCFENQLLADEKNYFSPSRKQIFWLKKWLDTHANKTELSKWTANALDDLQNYRQGNFM
;
A
#
# COMPACT_ATOMS: atom_id res chain seq x y z
N MET A 1 -19.02 43.30 -30.42
CA MET A 1 -18.98 41.83 -30.44
C MET A 1 -17.65 41.25 -29.93
N GLU A 2 -16.79 42.02 -29.24
CA GLU A 2 -15.44 41.57 -28.85
C GLU A 2 -15.32 41.10 -27.38
N ILE A 3 -16.29 41.44 -26.52
CA ILE A 3 -16.27 41.09 -25.08
C ILE A 3 -16.50 39.59 -24.84
N LEU A 4 -17.22 38.92 -25.74
CA LEU A 4 -17.53 37.48 -25.64
C LEU A 4 -16.29 36.59 -25.89
N GLY A 5 -15.35 37.03 -26.74
CA GLY A 5 -14.13 36.26 -27.03
C GLY A 5 -13.14 36.23 -25.87
N VAL A 6 -13.01 37.35 -25.14
CA VAL A 6 -12.10 37.47 -24.00
C VAL A 6 -12.57 36.61 -22.81
N LEU A 7 -13.88 36.55 -22.56
CA LEU A 7 -14.48 35.76 -21.48
C LEU A 7 -14.37 34.24 -21.70
N ILE A 8 -14.46 33.79 -22.94
CA ILE A 8 -14.32 32.36 -23.28
C ILE A 8 -12.85 31.93 -23.13
N GLY A 9 -11.90 32.79 -23.53
CA GLY A 9 -10.46 32.53 -23.38
C GLY A 9 -10.03 32.33 -21.93
N THR A 10 -10.53 33.14 -20.98
CA THR A 10 -10.19 33.01 -19.55
C THR A 10 -10.78 31.76 -18.91
N ILE A 11 -12.01 31.38 -19.26
CA ILE A 11 -12.64 30.16 -18.71
C ILE A 11 -11.91 28.91 -19.20
N VAL A 12 -11.60 28.83 -20.50
CA VAL A 12 -10.87 27.68 -21.07
C VAL A 12 -9.44 27.61 -20.53
N GLY A 13 -8.73 28.74 -20.44
CA GLY A 13 -7.38 28.79 -19.88
C GLY A 13 -7.33 28.38 -18.40
N GLY A 14 -8.33 28.79 -17.61
CA GLY A 14 -8.46 28.40 -16.20
C GLY A 14 -8.69 26.90 -16.01
N LEU A 15 -9.56 26.29 -16.83
CA LEU A 15 -9.82 24.85 -16.79
C LEU A 15 -8.57 24.04 -17.14
N ILE A 16 -7.87 24.39 -18.23
CA ILE A 16 -6.63 23.69 -18.65
C ILE A 16 -5.56 23.78 -17.55
N THR A 17 -5.38 24.95 -16.95
CA THR A 17 -4.42 25.15 -15.86
C THR A 17 -4.78 24.31 -14.64
N TRP A 18 -6.06 24.22 -14.29
CA TRP A 18 -6.52 23.40 -13.18
C TRP A 18 -6.30 21.91 -13.42
N PHE A 19 -6.63 21.40 -14.61
CA PHE A 19 -6.41 19.99 -14.97
C PHE A 19 -4.93 19.62 -14.97
N THR A 20 -4.07 20.47 -15.54
CA THR A 20 -2.62 20.24 -15.57
C THR A 20 -2.04 20.27 -14.16
N THR A 21 -2.41 21.26 -13.34
CA THR A 21 -1.96 21.34 -11.94
C THR A 21 -2.41 20.14 -11.12
N ALA A 22 -3.67 19.72 -11.26
CA ALA A 22 -4.17 18.53 -10.56
C ALA A 22 -3.43 17.25 -10.99
N HIS A 23 -3.15 17.09 -12.28
CA HIS A 23 -2.38 15.96 -12.79
C HIS A 23 -0.95 15.95 -12.24
N TRP A 24 -0.24 17.07 -12.30
CA TRP A 24 1.12 17.21 -11.76
C TRP A 24 1.19 16.94 -10.26
N ASN A 25 0.23 17.48 -9.48
CA ASN A 25 0.18 17.24 -8.04
C ASN A 25 -0.02 15.76 -7.70
N ARG A 26 -0.83 15.05 -8.47
CA ARG A 26 -1.05 13.60 -8.28
C ARG A 26 0.21 12.80 -8.60
N LEU A 27 0.90 13.15 -9.68
CA LEU A 27 2.15 12.51 -10.06
C LEU A 27 3.24 12.76 -9.00
N GLN A 28 3.39 14.00 -8.55
CA GLN A 28 4.31 14.38 -7.49
C GLN A 28 4.03 13.61 -6.19
N THR A 29 2.78 13.59 -5.73
CA THR A 29 2.37 12.85 -4.53
C THR A 29 2.67 11.35 -4.66
N THR A 30 2.51 10.78 -5.85
CA THR A 30 2.83 9.37 -6.11
C THR A 30 4.32 9.10 -5.94
N PHE A 31 5.17 9.94 -6.52
CA PHE A 31 6.63 9.80 -6.38
C PHE A 31 7.12 10.12 -4.98
N ASP A 32 6.47 11.03 -4.25
CA ASP A 32 6.82 11.32 -2.87
C ASP A 32 6.49 10.13 -1.96
N LEU A 33 5.34 9.46 -2.15
CA LEU A 33 5.03 8.21 -1.46
C LEU A 33 6.02 7.09 -1.82
N HIS A 34 6.43 7.01 -3.09
CA HIS A 34 7.42 6.03 -3.53
C HIS A 34 8.79 6.27 -2.88
N ARG A 35 9.24 7.53 -2.88
CA ARG A 35 10.49 7.93 -2.21
C ARG A 35 10.46 7.65 -0.71
N GLU A 36 9.32 7.88 -0.06
CA GLU A 36 9.14 7.51 1.35
C GLU A 36 9.28 5.99 1.53
N PHE A 37 8.65 5.21 0.65
CA PHE A 37 8.69 3.75 0.72
C PHE A 37 10.09 3.15 0.50
N ASP A 38 10.88 3.81 -0.35
CA ASP A 38 12.27 3.45 -0.65
C ASP A 38 13.30 4.09 0.28
N SER A 39 12.86 4.86 1.28
CA SER A 39 13.78 5.43 2.27
C SER A 39 14.44 4.35 3.14
N ASP A 40 15.65 4.63 3.63
CA ASP A 40 16.37 3.75 4.56
C ASP A 40 15.53 3.38 5.79
N VAL A 41 14.76 4.34 6.29
CA VAL A 41 13.86 4.14 7.43
C VAL A 41 12.79 3.09 7.11
N MET A 42 12.14 3.19 5.95
CA MET A 42 11.13 2.20 5.57
C MET A 42 11.77 0.85 5.21
N HIS A 43 12.99 0.85 4.69
CA HIS A 43 13.74 -0.39 4.47
C HIS A 43 14.03 -1.12 5.79
N GLU A 44 14.54 -0.42 6.81
CA GLU A 44 14.75 -0.96 8.16
C GLU A 44 13.43 -1.51 8.73
N SER A 45 12.33 -0.77 8.56
CA SER A 45 11.02 -1.20 9.04
C SER A 45 10.53 -2.46 8.33
N ARG A 46 10.73 -2.58 7.02
CA ARG A 46 10.39 -3.80 6.26
C ARG A 46 11.21 -5.00 6.73
N MET A 47 12.53 -4.86 6.89
CA MET A 47 13.38 -5.95 7.36
C MET A 47 13.04 -6.39 8.79
N SER A 48 12.85 -5.42 9.69
CA SER A 48 12.53 -5.69 11.09
C SER A 48 11.15 -6.33 11.24
N ALA A 49 10.17 -5.86 10.47
CA ALA A 49 8.85 -6.47 10.41
C ALA A 49 8.89 -7.88 9.83
N ASP A 50 9.71 -8.14 8.80
CA ASP A 50 9.85 -9.47 8.17
C ASP A 50 10.42 -10.48 9.18
N GLN A 51 11.50 -10.10 9.88
CA GLN A 51 12.06 -10.93 10.95
C GLN A 51 11.03 -11.20 12.06
N LEU A 52 10.24 -10.20 12.44
CA LEU A 52 9.22 -10.32 13.47
C LEU A 52 8.12 -11.32 13.07
N ILE A 53 7.60 -11.24 11.83
CA ILE A 53 6.55 -12.16 11.37
C ILE A 53 7.09 -13.58 11.17
N LYS A 54 8.34 -13.74 10.71
CA LYS A 54 9.02 -15.05 10.59
C LYS A 54 9.15 -15.75 11.93
N GLY A 55 9.46 -15.00 12.98
CA GLY A 55 9.54 -15.54 14.34
C GLY A 55 8.18 -15.85 14.97
N ASN A 56 7.08 -15.38 14.38
CA ASN A 56 5.74 -15.48 14.93
C ASN A 56 4.70 -15.85 13.85
N PRO A 57 4.89 -16.97 13.10
CA PRO A 57 4.10 -17.27 11.90
C PRO A 57 2.61 -17.57 12.18
N HIS A 58 2.29 -17.98 13.41
CA HIS A 58 0.95 -18.37 13.83
C HIS A 58 0.24 -17.34 14.72
N ASP A 59 0.95 -16.29 15.14
CA ASP A 59 0.37 -15.28 16.00
C ASP A 59 -0.39 -14.23 15.18
N THR A 60 -1.46 -13.72 15.75
CA THR A 60 -2.12 -12.51 15.27
C THR A 60 -1.28 -11.27 15.58
N LEU A 61 -1.50 -10.17 14.86
CA LEU A 61 -0.74 -8.93 15.13
C LEU A 61 -0.98 -8.38 16.54
N GLY A 62 -2.17 -8.60 17.11
CA GLY A 62 -2.46 -8.24 18.49
C GLY A 62 -1.66 -9.07 19.51
N GLU A 63 -1.35 -10.32 19.21
CA GLU A 63 -0.50 -11.18 20.04
C GLU A 63 0.97 -10.81 19.90
N ILE A 64 1.44 -10.57 18.67
CA ILE A 64 2.81 -10.08 18.40
C ILE A 64 3.05 -8.77 19.16
N TYR A 65 2.10 -7.84 19.11
CA TYR A 65 2.19 -6.58 19.85
C TYR A 65 2.29 -6.76 21.36
N LYS A 66 1.59 -7.73 21.94
CA LYS A 66 1.68 -8.01 23.38
C LYS A 66 3.03 -8.63 23.77
N LYS A 67 3.62 -9.44 22.89
CA LYS A 67 4.91 -10.11 23.12
C LYS A 67 6.08 -9.15 22.97
N ASP A 68 6.09 -8.35 21.90
CA ASP A 68 7.18 -7.42 21.58
C ASP A 68 6.62 -6.09 21.02
N PRO A 69 6.16 -5.17 21.91
CA PRO A 69 5.59 -3.89 21.50
C PRO A 69 6.57 -3.03 20.71
N GLU A 70 7.85 -3.05 21.11
CA GLU A 70 8.90 -2.23 20.49
C GLU A 70 9.17 -2.66 19.05
N LYS A 71 9.33 -3.96 18.77
CA LYS A 71 9.50 -4.41 17.37
C LYS A 71 8.22 -4.30 16.56
N SER A 72 7.06 -4.42 17.20
CA SER A 72 5.77 -4.28 16.51
C SER A 72 5.56 -2.89 15.90
N ARG A 73 6.26 -1.85 16.38
CA ARG A 73 6.21 -0.49 15.79
C ARG A 73 6.57 -0.48 14.30
N TYR A 74 7.51 -1.33 13.89
CA TYR A 74 7.97 -1.42 12.50
C TYR A 74 6.87 -1.96 11.58
N LEU A 75 6.13 -2.96 12.06
CA LEU A 75 4.98 -3.49 11.35
C LEU A 75 3.84 -2.46 11.25
N TRP A 76 3.59 -1.72 12.33
CA TRP A 76 2.60 -0.65 12.34
C TRP A 76 2.97 0.51 11.40
N GLN A 77 4.26 0.83 11.26
CA GLN A 77 4.73 1.82 10.30
C GLN A 77 4.38 1.41 8.86
N LEU A 78 4.62 0.15 8.51
CA LEU A 78 4.27 -0.40 7.19
C LEU A 78 2.75 -0.40 6.95
N ILE A 79 1.96 -0.85 7.93
CA ILE A 79 0.49 -0.81 7.86
C ILE A 79 0.01 0.63 7.66
N ASN A 80 0.56 1.58 8.40
CA ASN A 80 0.19 2.99 8.29
C ASN A 80 0.60 3.62 6.95
N PHE A 81 1.71 3.19 6.35
CA PHE A 81 2.07 3.55 4.98
C PHE A 81 0.98 3.08 4.00
N TYR A 82 0.62 1.80 4.00
CA TYR A 82 -0.40 1.29 3.08
C TYR A 82 -1.80 1.86 3.34
N ARG A 83 -2.13 2.20 4.58
CA ARG A 83 -3.36 2.94 4.90
C ARG A 83 -3.35 4.32 4.25
N ARG A 84 -2.24 5.08 4.35
CA ARG A 84 -2.13 6.38 3.68
C ARG A 84 -2.21 6.24 2.16
N LEU A 85 -1.53 5.25 1.59
CA LEU A 85 -1.62 4.95 0.16
C LEU A 85 -3.08 4.67 -0.25
N SER A 86 -3.80 3.83 0.49
CA SER A 86 -5.20 3.51 0.21
C SER A 86 -6.11 4.75 0.22
N LEU A 87 -5.89 5.66 1.17
CA LEU A 87 -6.64 6.91 1.26
C LEU A 87 -6.29 7.84 0.11
N ALA A 88 -5.00 7.96 -0.24
CA ALA A 88 -4.54 8.79 -1.34
C ALA A 88 -5.15 8.33 -2.68
N ILE A 89 -5.25 7.02 -2.91
CA ILE A 89 -5.96 6.46 -4.08
C ILE A 89 -7.45 6.80 -4.01
N LYS A 90 -8.10 6.51 -2.88
CA LYS A 90 -9.54 6.72 -2.70
C LYS A 90 -9.97 8.18 -2.93
N TYR A 91 -9.13 9.13 -2.54
CA TYR A 91 -9.37 10.56 -2.72
C TYR A 91 -8.72 11.15 -3.98
N ASN A 92 -8.29 10.31 -4.91
CA ASN A 92 -7.71 10.71 -6.20
C ASN A 92 -6.51 11.67 -6.06
N GLN A 93 -5.70 11.50 -5.01
CA GLN A 93 -4.52 12.30 -4.72
C GLN A 93 -3.24 11.73 -5.34
N VAL A 94 -3.31 10.52 -5.92
CA VAL A 94 -2.20 9.87 -6.62
C VAL A 94 -2.58 9.54 -8.06
N ASN A 95 -1.59 9.20 -8.87
CA ASN A 95 -1.80 8.61 -10.18
C ASN A 95 -2.03 7.09 -10.01
N PRO A 96 -3.26 6.58 -10.21
CA PRO A 96 -3.61 5.19 -9.97
C PRO A 96 -2.84 4.23 -10.89
N ASP A 97 -2.50 4.66 -12.10
CA ASP A 97 -1.89 3.79 -13.11
C ASP A 97 -0.47 3.36 -12.70
N LEU A 98 0.21 4.19 -11.91
CA LEU A 98 1.57 3.91 -11.41
C LEU A 98 1.57 3.06 -10.13
N ILE A 99 0.44 2.94 -9.42
CA ILE A 99 0.41 2.29 -8.11
C ILE A 99 0.72 0.78 -8.20
N PRO A 100 0.14 0.00 -9.14
CA PRO A 100 0.49 -1.41 -9.27
C PRO A 100 1.98 -1.62 -9.57
N GLU A 101 2.56 -0.81 -10.46
CA GLU A 101 3.97 -0.91 -10.83
C GLU A 101 4.91 -0.61 -9.65
N LEU A 102 4.63 0.48 -8.92
CA LEU A 102 5.52 0.95 -7.86
C LEU A 102 5.37 0.20 -6.54
N PHE A 103 4.19 -0.33 -6.21
CA PHE A 103 3.91 -0.90 -4.89
C PHE A 103 3.30 -2.30 -4.93
N GLY A 104 2.86 -2.78 -6.09
CA GLY A 104 1.99 -3.94 -6.23
C GLY A 104 2.64 -5.25 -5.77
N GLU A 105 3.87 -5.53 -6.21
CA GLU A 105 4.59 -6.75 -5.84
C GLU A 105 4.78 -6.85 -4.32
N ILE A 106 5.37 -5.82 -3.72
CA ILE A 106 5.73 -5.83 -2.30
C ILE A 106 4.46 -5.80 -1.43
N PHE A 107 3.43 -5.03 -1.82
CA PHE A 107 2.16 -5.06 -1.10
C PHE A 107 1.50 -6.44 -1.17
N THR A 108 1.50 -7.08 -2.34
CA THR A 108 0.93 -8.43 -2.52
C THR A 108 1.64 -9.43 -1.62
N TRP A 109 2.97 -9.34 -1.54
CA TRP A 109 3.77 -10.14 -0.63
C TRP A 109 3.36 -9.95 0.83
N TRP A 110 3.33 -8.71 1.33
CA TRP A 110 2.91 -8.42 2.71
C TRP A 110 1.48 -8.84 3.01
N TYR A 111 0.59 -8.70 2.03
CA TYR A 111 -0.80 -9.12 2.17
C TYR A 111 -0.89 -10.63 2.42
N ILE A 112 -0.24 -11.44 1.59
CA ILE A 112 -0.31 -12.91 1.68
C ILE A 112 0.44 -13.44 2.90
N VAL A 113 1.67 -12.97 3.10
CA VAL A 113 2.56 -13.51 4.13
C VAL A 113 2.12 -13.06 5.53
N CYS A 114 1.57 -11.85 5.66
CA CYS A 114 1.24 -11.27 6.96
C CYS A 114 -0.23 -10.85 7.07
N PHE A 115 -0.71 -9.90 6.27
CA PHE A 115 -1.97 -9.22 6.59
C PHE A 115 -3.19 -10.15 6.55
N GLU A 116 -3.29 -11.03 5.56
CA GLU A 116 -4.42 -11.95 5.41
C GLU A 116 -4.55 -12.89 6.61
N ASN A 117 -3.42 -13.45 7.06
CA ASN A 117 -3.41 -14.49 8.09
C ASN A 117 -3.28 -13.93 9.52
N GLN A 118 -2.66 -12.76 9.71
CA GLN A 118 -2.34 -12.24 11.04
C GLN A 118 -3.09 -10.95 11.40
N LEU A 119 -3.41 -10.10 10.43
CA LEU A 119 -4.20 -8.87 10.65
C LEU A 119 -5.70 -9.12 10.47
N LEU A 120 -6.10 -9.87 9.43
CA LEU A 120 -7.51 -10.15 9.15
C LEU A 120 -8.08 -11.33 9.97
N ALA A 121 -7.22 -12.19 10.53
CA ALA A 121 -7.66 -13.26 11.42
C ALA A 121 -8.00 -12.78 12.84
N ASP A 122 -7.56 -11.58 13.22
CA ASP A 122 -7.86 -11.03 14.55
C ASP A 122 -9.33 -10.58 14.64
N GLU A 123 -10.16 -11.46 15.19
CA GLU A 123 -11.59 -11.21 15.43
C GLU A 123 -11.85 -10.03 16.36
N LYS A 124 -10.96 -9.79 17.33
CA LYS A 124 -11.10 -8.66 18.26
C LYS A 124 -10.85 -7.33 17.56
N ASN A 125 -10.10 -7.35 16.46
CA ASN A 125 -9.81 -6.20 15.62
C ASN A 125 -10.61 -6.17 14.30
N TYR A 126 -11.73 -6.92 14.23
CA TYR A 126 -12.58 -7.03 13.03
C TYR A 126 -13.02 -5.67 12.47
N PHE A 127 -13.30 -4.70 13.34
CA PHE A 127 -13.75 -3.36 12.95
C PHE A 127 -12.64 -2.32 12.86
N SER A 128 -11.37 -2.71 13.01
CA SER A 128 -10.26 -1.76 12.96
C SER A 128 -10.23 -1.05 11.58
N PRO A 129 -10.04 0.28 11.54
CA PRO A 129 -9.92 1.00 10.28
C PRO A 129 -8.84 0.40 9.38
N SER A 130 -7.69 0.05 9.98
CA SER A 130 -6.53 -0.55 9.29
C SER A 130 -6.93 -1.77 8.47
N ARG A 131 -7.68 -2.70 9.05
CA ARG A 131 -8.18 -3.89 8.35
C ARG A 131 -9.01 -3.55 7.12
N LYS A 132 -9.96 -2.61 7.26
CA LYS A 132 -10.82 -2.18 6.13
C LYS A 132 -10.01 -1.55 5.00
N GLN A 133 -9.03 -0.72 5.34
CA GLN A 133 -8.17 -0.04 4.37
C GLN A 133 -7.23 -0.99 3.63
N ILE A 134 -6.60 -1.92 4.35
CA ILE A 134 -5.71 -2.93 3.74
C ILE A 134 -6.51 -3.87 2.83
N PHE A 135 -7.67 -4.35 3.30
CA PHE A 135 -8.53 -5.21 2.48
C PHE A 135 -9.05 -4.48 1.23
N TRP A 136 -9.47 -3.21 1.38
CA TRP A 136 -9.89 -2.39 0.25
C TRP A 136 -8.75 -2.20 -0.75
N LEU A 137 -7.52 -1.91 -0.27
CA LEU A 137 -6.35 -1.74 -1.14
C LEU A 137 -6.04 -3.02 -1.92
N LYS A 138 -6.17 -4.20 -1.30
CA LYS A 138 -6.04 -5.48 -1.99
C LYS A 138 -7.08 -5.64 -3.10
N LYS A 139 -8.36 -5.39 -2.82
CA LYS A 139 -9.42 -5.46 -3.84
C LYS A 139 -9.22 -4.46 -4.97
N TRP A 140 -8.76 -3.26 -4.63
CA TRP A 140 -8.41 -2.25 -5.62
C TRP A 140 -7.26 -2.74 -6.50
N LEU A 141 -6.18 -3.24 -5.91
CA LEU A 141 -5.02 -3.75 -6.66
C LEU A 141 -5.39 -4.93 -7.56
N ASP A 142 -6.22 -5.86 -7.09
CA ASP A 142 -6.71 -7.01 -7.87
C ASP A 142 -7.49 -6.60 -9.12
N THR A 143 -8.09 -5.41 -9.09
CA THR A 143 -8.88 -4.86 -10.20
C THR A 143 -8.01 -4.07 -11.19
N HIS A 144 -6.94 -3.43 -10.72
CA HIS A 144 -6.16 -2.47 -11.52
C HIS A 144 -4.80 -2.99 -11.97
N ALA A 145 -4.23 -4.00 -11.29
CA ALA A 145 -2.96 -4.59 -11.69
C ALA A 145 -3.09 -5.45 -12.96
N ASN A 146 -2.00 -5.58 -13.71
CA ASN A 146 -1.91 -6.54 -14.79
C ASN A 146 -2.10 -7.96 -14.23
N LYS A 147 -3.02 -8.74 -14.79
CA LYS A 147 -3.35 -10.09 -14.27
C LYS A 147 -2.17 -11.05 -14.27
N THR A 148 -1.30 -10.95 -15.29
CA THR A 148 -0.11 -11.80 -15.40
C THR A 148 0.89 -11.47 -14.30
N GLU A 149 1.14 -10.18 -14.06
CA GLU A 149 2.04 -9.74 -12.99
C GLU A 149 1.48 -10.08 -11.61
N LEU A 150 0.20 -9.80 -11.36
CA LEU A 150 -0.48 -10.14 -10.12
C LEU A 150 -0.39 -11.65 -9.82
N SER A 151 -0.59 -12.50 -10.83
CA SER A 151 -0.43 -13.94 -10.69
C SER A 151 1.00 -14.33 -10.31
N LYS A 152 2.01 -13.70 -10.93
CA LYS A 152 3.42 -13.93 -10.61
C LYS A 152 3.74 -13.52 -9.16
N TRP A 153 3.35 -12.31 -8.76
CA TRP A 153 3.57 -11.82 -7.39
C TRP A 153 2.89 -12.71 -6.35
N THR A 154 1.68 -13.19 -6.66
CA THR A 154 0.91 -14.08 -5.77
C THR A 154 1.59 -15.44 -5.64
N ALA A 155 2.07 -16.02 -6.74
CA ALA A 155 2.80 -17.29 -6.71
C ALA A 155 4.09 -17.18 -5.88
N ASN A 156 4.87 -16.12 -6.10
CA ASN A 156 6.10 -15.88 -5.33
C ASN A 156 5.82 -15.74 -3.83
N ALA A 157 4.82 -14.92 -3.46
CA ALA A 157 4.47 -14.72 -2.05
C ALA A 157 3.92 -15.99 -1.37
N LEU A 158 3.23 -16.85 -2.11
CA LEU A 158 2.75 -18.13 -1.60
C LEU A 158 3.89 -19.13 -1.39
N ASP A 159 4.88 -19.16 -2.29
CA ASP A 159 6.09 -19.97 -2.13
C ASP A 159 6.87 -19.56 -0.87
N ASP A 160 7.09 -18.26 -0.69
CA ASP A 160 7.74 -17.71 0.51
C ASP A 160 6.98 -18.06 1.80
N LEU A 161 5.64 -17.93 1.80
CA LEU A 161 4.81 -18.30 2.94
C LEU A 161 4.95 -19.80 3.29
N GLN A 162 5.05 -20.68 2.30
CA GLN A 162 5.27 -22.10 2.53
C GLN A 162 6.64 -22.36 3.15
N ASN A 163 7.69 -21.71 2.63
CA ASN A 163 9.05 -21.80 3.17
C ASN A 163 9.09 -21.32 4.63
N TYR A 164 8.42 -20.22 4.95
CA TYR A 164 8.35 -19.67 6.32
C TYR A 164 7.65 -20.63 7.29
N ARG A 165 6.55 -21.25 6.86
CA ARG A 165 5.81 -22.21 7.69
C ARG A 165 6.55 -23.53 7.92
N GLN A 166 7.44 -23.91 6.99
CA GLN A 166 8.27 -25.10 7.12
C GLN A 166 9.55 -24.85 7.93
N GLY A 167 9.84 -23.59 8.29
CA GLY A 167 11.10 -23.22 8.95
C GLY A 167 12.32 -23.30 8.03
N ASN A 168 12.09 -23.36 6.71
CA ASN A 168 13.15 -23.38 5.70
C ASN A 168 13.58 -21.94 5.42
N PHE A 169 14.50 -21.43 6.24
CA PHE A 169 15.11 -20.13 6.03
C PHE A 169 16.45 -20.34 5.31
N MET A 170 16.55 -19.90 4.04
CA MET A 170 17.84 -19.76 3.35
C MET A 170 18.59 -18.53 3.85
#